data_AF-A0A925B533-F1
#
_entry.id   AF-A0A925B533-F1
#
_cell.length_a   1.000
_cell.length_b   1.000
_cell.length_c   1.000
_cell.angle_alpha   90.00
_cell.angle_beta   90.00
_cell.angle_gamma   90.00
#
_symmetry.space_group_name_H-M   'P 1'
#
loop_
_entity.id
_entity.type
_entity.pdbx_description
1 polymer ?
#
loop_
_entity_poly.entity_id
_entity_poly.type
_entity_poly.pdbx_seq_one_letter_code
_entity_poly.pdbx_strand_id
1 'polypeptide(L)'
;MLGWAARRLGVSILLVWIVASLVFLAIRLVPGDPAELLLSQGGASPDPAAVQELREQLGLDRPILTQYLADMGRALRGDLGRSIQDGSPVMANIARRLPRTLELIGAAALVSMLLGVPAGTLAAVRAGG
;
A
#
# COMPACT_ATOMS: atom_id res chain seq x y z
N MET A 1 -23.66 3.52 -17.92
CA MET A 1 -22.90 2.78 -16.86
C MET A 1 -21.41 2.68 -17.15
N LEU A 2 -20.99 2.41 -18.40
CA LEU A 2 -19.56 2.31 -18.78
C LEU A 2 -18.74 3.56 -18.44
N GLY A 3 -19.25 4.76 -18.74
CA GLY A 3 -18.55 6.03 -18.44
C GLY A 3 -18.41 6.31 -16.94
N TRP A 4 -19.38 5.89 -16.12
CA TRP A 4 -19.29 5.99 -14.65
C TRP A 4 -18.22 5.05 -14.10
N ALA A 5 -18.21 3.78 -14.57
CA ALA A 5 -17.23 2.79 -14.14
C ALA A 5 -15.80 3.20 -14.54
N ALA A 6 -15.61 3.67 -15.78
CA ALA A 6 -14.32 4.17 -16.26
C ALA A 6 -13.82 5.35 -15.43
N ARG A 7 -14.70 6.33 -15.14
CA ARG A 7 -14.36 7.46 -14.26
C ARG A 7 -13.96 6.99 -12.86
N ARG A 8 -14.72 6.05 -12.27
CA ARG A 8 -14.42 5.50 -10.94
C ARG A 8 -13.08 4.80 -10.92
N LEU A 9 -12.80 3.95 -11.91
CA LEU A 9 -11.52 3.26 -12.06
C LEU A 9 -10.36 4.24 -12.24
N GLY A 10 -10.52 5.26 -13.08
CA GLY A 10 -9.51 6.30 -13.26
C GLY A 10 -9.19 7.04 -11.96
N VAL A 11 -10.21 7.41 -11.19
CA VAL A 11 -10.04 8.04 -9.87
C VAL A 11 -9.33 7.10 -8.88
N SER A 12 -9.71 5.82 -8.85
CA SER A 12 -9.06 4.84 -7.99
C SER A 12 -7.58 4.62 -8.33
N ILE A 13 -7.25 4.50 -9.62
CA ILE A 13 -5.86 4.38 -10.09
C ILE A 13 -5.06 5.62 -9.70
N LEU A 14 -5.62 6.81 -9.94
CA LEU A 14 -4.97 8.08 -9.58
C LEU A 14 -4.72 8.17 -8.07
N LEU A 15 -5.71 7.78 -7.26
CA LEU A 15 -5.58 7.76 -5.80
C LEU A 15 -4.45 6.82 -5.36
N VAL A 16 -4.42 5.59 -5.87
CA VAL A 16 -3.35 4.62 -5.55
C VAL A 16 -1.99 5.16 -5.95
N TRP A 17 -1.88 5.76 -7.14
CA TRP A 17 -0.63 6.34 -7.61
C TRP A 17 -0.15 7.52 -6.74
N ILE A 18 -1.07 8.40 -6.33
CA ILE A 18 -0.76 9.51 -5.40
C ILE A 18 -0.28 8.95 -4.06
N VAL A 19 -1.01 8.01 -3.47
CA VAL A 19 -0.64 7.41 -2.17
C VAL A 19 0.71 6.70 -2.26
N ALA A 20 0.95 5.91 -3.31
CA ALA A 20 2.24 5.26 -3.52
C ALA A 20 3.39 6.28 -3.65
N SER A 21 3.15 7.38 -4.37
CA SER A 21 4.13 8.47 -4.52
C SER A 21 4.40 9.19 -3.20
N LEU A 22 3.35 9.44 -2.41
CA LEU A 22 3.48 10.04 -1.08
C LEU A 22 4.26 9.12 -0.14
N VAL A 23 3.99 7.82 -0.14
CA VAL A 23 4.74 6.85 0.67
C VAL A 23 6.21 6.78 0.24
N PHE A 24 6.48 6.71 -1.06
CA PHE A 24 7.85 6.74 -1.60
C PHE A 24 8.61 7.99 -1.13
N LEU A 25 7.98 9.15 -1.22
CA LEU A 25 8.58 10.41 -0.79
C LEU A 25 8.76 10.45 0.73
N ALA A 26 7.74 10.03 1.49
CA ALA A 26 7.78 9.99 2.94
C ALA A 26 8.97 9.16 3.46
N ILE A 27 9.19 7.96 2.92
CA ILE A 27 10.32 7.10 3.30
C ILE A 27 11.67 7.79 3.04
N ARG A 28 11.79 8.60 1.99
CA ARG A 28 13.04 9.29 1.60
C ARG A 28 13.24 10.64 2.27
N LEU A 29 12.17 11.24 2.79
CA LEU A 29 12.22 12.46 3.59
C LEU A 29 12.51 12.17 5.06
N VAL A 30 12.32 10.92 5.51
CA VAL A 30 12.75 10.51 6.85
C VAL A 30 14.25 10.77 6.99
N PRO A 31 14.70 11.50 8.02
CA PRO A 31 16.12 11.73 8.26
C PRO A 31 16.80 10.41 8.64
N GLY A 32 17.89 10.08 7.94
CA GLY A 32 18.63 8.83 8.07
C GLY A 32 18.69 8.07 6.75
N ASP A 33 19.74 7.28 6.55
CA ASP A 33 19.86 6.43 5.36
C ASP A 33 19.01 5.16 5.51
N PRO A 34 18.09 4.86 4.58
CA PRO A 34 17.31 3.63 4.63
C PRO A 34 18.16 2.36 4.72
N ALA A 35 19.34 2.31 4.07
CA ALA A 35 20.23 1.15 4.16
C ALA A 35 20.85 1.03 5.56
N GLU A 36 21.25 2.13 6.18
CA GLU A 36 21.72 2.17 7.56
C GLU A 36 20.63 1.74 8.54
N LEU A 37 19.41 2.28 8.41
CA LEU A 37 18.26 1.93 9.24
C LEU A 37 17.89 0.45 9.13
N LEU A 38 18.01 -0.12 7.94
CA LEU A 38 17.76 -1.55 7.68
C LEU A 38 18.74 -2.44 8.44
N LEU A 39 20.03 -2.10 8.42
CA LEU A 39 21.10 -2.88 9.06
C LEU A 39 21.18 -2.62 10.57
N SER A 40 20.75 -1.45 11.04
CA SER A 40 20.72 -1.09 12.46
C SER A 40 19.57 -1.72 13.25
N GLN A 41 18.65 -2.47 12.61
CA GLN A 41 17.53 -3.14 13.30
C GLN A 41 17.99 -4.14 14.38
N GLY A 42 19.27 -4.55 14.40
CA GLY A 42 19.89 -5.37 15.45
C GLY A 42 20.48 -4.60 16.64
N GLY A 43 20.37 -3.26 16.69
CA GLY A 43 20.83 -2.44 17.81
C GLY A 43 22.33 -2.10 17.83
N ALA A 44 23.10 -2.52 16.82
CA ALA A 44 24.50 -2.15 16.62
C ALA A 44 24.66 -1.20 15.43
N SER A 45 25.63 -0.29 15.51
CA SER A 45 26.04 0.51 14.34
C SER A 45 26.51 -0.42 13.23
N PRO A 46 25.89 -0.39 12.05
CA PRO A 46 26.27 -1.29 10.97
C PRO A 46 27.63 -0.92 10.36
N ASP A 47 28.36 -1.91 9.85
CA ASP A 47 29.62 -1.69 9.14
C ASP A 47 29.40 -0.76 7.93
N PRO A 48 30.13 0.36 7.81
CA PRO A 48 30.01 1.29 6.68
C PRO A 48 30.12 0.60 5.30
N ALA A 49 30.94 -0.46 5.19
CA ALA A 49 31.07 -1.22 3.94
C ALA A 49 29.77 -1.96 3.59
N ALA A 50 29.13 -2.59 4.58
CA ALA A 50 27.86 -3.28 4.40
C ALA A 50 26.70 -2.31 4.09
N VAL A 51 26.72 -1.11 4.69
CA VAL A 51 25.74 -0.04 4.38
C VAL A 51 25.85 0.38 2.93
N GLN A 52 27.06 0.63 2.44
CA GLN A 52 27.28 1.06 1.05
C GLN A 52 26.89 -0.05 0.05
N GLU A 53 27.24 -1.30 0.34
CA GLU A 53 26.85 -2.43 -0.50
C GLU A 53 25.31 -2.55 -0.58
N LEU A 54 24.62 -2.45 0.55
CA LEU A 54 23.16 -2.49 0.58
C LEU A 54 22.54 -1.29 -0.15
N ARG A 55 23.14 -0.10 -0.02
CA ARG A 55 22.69 1.11 -0.72
C ARG A 55 22.73 0.93 -2.24
N GLU A 56 23.78 0.32 -2.75
CA GLU A 56 23.94 0.01 -4.17
C GLU A 56 22.94 -1.06 -4.63
N GLN A 57 22.76 -2.13 -3.85
CA GLN A 57 21.79 -3.19 -4.12
C GLN A 57 20.34 -2.67 -4.16
N LEU A 58 20.01 -1.73 -3.27
CA LEU A 58 18.69 -1.07 -3.24
C LEU A 58 18.57 0.06 -4.27
N GLY A 59 19.66 0.43 -4.96
CA GLY A 59 19.70 1.52 -5.92
C GLY A 59 19.51 2.89 -5.30
N LEU A 60 19.76 3.03 -4.00
CA LEU A 60 19.58 4.26 -3.24
C LEU A 60 20.59 5.36 -3.66
N ASP A 61 21.71 4.99 -4.28
CA ASP A 61 22.71 5.93 -4.82
C ASP A 61 22.27 6.61 -6.13
N ARG A 62 21.18 6.17 -6.75
CA ARG A 62 20.72 6.71 -8.04
C ARG A 62 19.92 8.00 -7.86
N PRO A 63 19.77 8.85 -8.88
CA PRO A 63 18.90 10.03 -8.78
C PRO A 63 17.46 9.66 -8.40
N ILE A 64 16.83 10.43 -7.51
CA ILE A 64 15.50 10.13 -6.94
C ILE A 64 14.47 9.78 -8.03
N LEU A 65 14.48 10.52 -9.14
CA LEU A 65 13.56 10.28 -10.26
C LEU A 65 13.73 8.88 -10.88
N THR A 66 14.97 8.41 -11.03
CA THR A 66 15.23 7.06 -11.56
C THR A 66 14.76 5.97 -10.61
N GLN A 67 14.92 6.20 -9.30
CA GLN A 67 14.42 5.28 -8.28
C GLN A 67 12.89 5.23 -8.29
N TYR A 68 12.23 6.39 -8.38
CA TYR A 68 10.78 6.48 -8.47
C TYR A 68 10.21 5.73 -9.70
N LEU A 69 10.80 5.95 -10.87
CA LEU A 69 10.36 5.29 -12.10
C LEU A 69 10.59 3.78 -12.05
N ALA A 70 11.71 3.33 -11.47
CA ALA A 70 11.97 1.92 -11.25
C ALA A 70 10.96 1.28 -10.28
N ASP A 71 10.66 1.96 -9.17
CA ASP A 71 9.71 1.50 -8.16
C ASP A 71 8.29 1.41 -8.71
N MET A 72 7.83 2.45 -9.42
CA MET A 72 6.51 2.40 -10.07
C MET A 72 6.46 1.37 -11.20
N GLY A 73 7.54 1.24 -11.99
CA GLY A 73 7.62 0.23 -13.04
C GLY A 73 7.51 -1.20 -12.51
N ARG A 74 8.15 -1.48 -11.36
CA ARG A 74 8.01 -2.78 -10.67
C ARG A 74 6.59 -2.97 -10.10
N ALA A 75 6.05 -1.95 -9.45
CA ALA A 75 4.71 -2.01 -8.86
C ALA A 75 3.63 -2.31 -9.90
N LEU A 76 3.71 -1.71 -11.10
CA LEU A 76 2.80 -1.98 -12.22
C LEU A 76 2.88 -3.42 -12.73
N ARG A 77 4.00 -4.11 -12.53
CA ARG A 77 4.18 -5.54 -12.87
C ARG A 77 3.80 -6.47 -11.71
N GLY A 78 3.30 -5.93 -10.60
CA GLY A 78 2.97 -6.69 -9.39
C GLY A 78 4.17 -6.99 -8.50
N ASP A 79 5.35 -6.44 -8.79
CA ASP A 79 6.51 -6.53 -7.90
C ASP A 79 6.53 -5.33 -6.96
N LEU A 80 6.12 -5.55 -5.72
CA LEU A 80 6.11 -4.55 -4.66
C LEU A 80 7.38 -4.60 -3.80
N GLY A 81 8.37 -5.42 -4.18
CA GLY A 81 9.60 -5.61 -3.43
C GLY A 81 9.44 -6.45 -2.17
N ARG A 82 10.39 -6.27 -1.25
CA ARG A 82 10.51 -7.00 0.01
C ARG A 82 10.25 -6.06 1.20
N SER A 83 9.68 -6.64 2.25
CA SER A 83 9.47 -5.99 3.53
C SER A 83 10.81 -5.67 4.19
N ILE A 84 10.90 -4.45 4.72
CA ILE A 84 12.08 -3.92 5.43
C ILE A 84 12.27 -4.62 6.78
N GLN A 85 11.19 -5.08 7.41
CA GLN A 85 11.26 -5.72 8.74
C GLN A 85 11.76 -7.16 8.70
N ASP A 86 11.31 -7.94 7.73
CA ASP A 86 11.50 -9.40 7.72
C ASP A 86 12.00 -9.96 6.39
N GLY A 87 12.27 -9.10 5.39
CA GLY A 87 12.79 -9.48 4.08
C GLY A 87 11.82 -10.28 3.20
N SER A 88 10.57 -10.46 3.63
CA SER A 88 9.58 -11.27 2.92
C SER A 88 8.94 -10.49 1.75
N PRO A 89 8.50 -11.16 0.65
CA PRO A 89 7.85 -10.48 -0.47
C PRO A 89 6.54 -9.80 -0.04
N VAL A 90 6.41 -8.50 -0.33
CA VAL A 90 5.23 -7.70 0.07
C VAL A 90 3.95 -8.24 -0.56
N MET A 91 4.00 -8.65 -1.83
CA MET A 91 2.84 -9.25 -2.51
C MET A 91 2.34 -10.52 -1.82
N ALA A 92 3.26 -11.37 -1.33
CA ALA A 92 2.88 -12.57 -0.58
C ALA A 92 2.23 -12.23 0.77
N ASN A 93 2.69 -11.17 1.43
CA ASN A 93 2.06 -10.69 2.66
C ASN A 93 0.65 -10.16 2.44
N ILE A 94 0.43 -9.41 1.37
CA ILE A 94 -0.90 -8.94 0.98
C ILE A 94 -1.80 -10.14 0.66
N ALA A 95 -1.32 -11.08 -0.15
CA ALA A 95 -2.08 -12.28 -0.52
C ALA A 95 -2.49 -13.11 0.70
N ARG A 96 -1.61 -13.23 1.71
CA ARG A 96 -1.92 -13.92 2.97
C ARG A 96 -3.00 -13.23 3.80
N ARG A 97 -3.09 -11.90 3.75
CA ARG A 97 -4.04 -11.10 4.54
C ARG A 97 -5.37 -10.85 3.83
N LEU A 98 -5.37 -10.95 2.49
CA LEU A 98 -6.53 -10.66 1.66
C LEU A 98 -7.77 -11.50 2.02
N PRO A 99 -7.70 -12.84 2.22
CA PRO A 99 -8.87 -13.66 2.54
C PRO A 99 -9.57 -13.20 3.81
N ARG A 100 -8.82 -12.88 4.87
CA ARG A 100 -9.38 -12.39 6.14
C ARG A 100 -10.08 -11.04 5.99
N THR A 101 -9.53 -10.17 5.15
CA THR A 101 -10.14 -8.88 4.86
C THR A 101 -11.46 -9.07 4.09
N LEU A 102 -11.49 -9.99 3.12
CA LEU A 102 -12.69 -10.32 2.36
C LEU A 102 -13.77 -10.97 3.23
N GLU A 103 -13.39 -11.86 4.14
CA GLU A 103 -14.29 -12.44 5.15
C GLU A 103 -14.95 -11.34 5.99
N LEU A 104 -14.16 -10.39 6.50
CA LEU A 104 -14.66 -9.30 7.32
C LEU A 104 -15.56 -8.34 6.53
N ILE A 105 -15.18 -7.98 5.29
CA ILE A 105 -15.99 -7.16 4.39
C ILE A 105 -17.33 -7.86 4.10
N GLY A 106 -17.30 -9.17 3.82
CA GLY A 106 -18.49 -9.96 3.56
C GLY A 106 -19.43 -10.00 4.77
N ALA A 107 -18.90 -10.26 5.97
CA ALA A 107 -19.69 -10.25 7.20
C ALA A 107 -20.30 -8.87 7.48
N ALA A 108 -19.50 -7.80 7.35
CA ALA A 108 -19.98 -6.44 7.53
C ALA A 108 -21.05 -6.05 6.51
N ALA A 109 -20.88 -6.44 5.25
CA ALA A 109 -21.86 -6.20 4.19
C ALA A 109 -23.18 -6.94 4.48
N LEU A 110 -23.12 -8.19 4.93
CA LEU A 110 -24.30 -8.97 5.32
C LEU A 110 -25.05 -8.29 6.48
N VAL A 111 -24.34 -7.93 7.56
CA VAL A 111 -24.94 -7.23 8.71
C VAL A 111 -25.55 -5.89 8.27
N SER A 112 -24.81 -5.11 7.48
CA SER A 112 -25.29 -3.82 6.97
C SER A 112 -26.52 -3.97 6.08
N MET A 113 -26.61 -5.05 5.30
CA MET A 113 -27.77 -5.31 4.44
C MET A 113 -28.98 -5.75 5.28
N LEU A 114 -28.78 -6.66 6.24
CA LEU A 114 -29.83 -7.17 7.11
C LEU A 114 -30.40 -6.11 8.04
N LEU A 115 -29.60 -5.13 8.49
CA LEU A 115 -30.08 -4.06 9.36
C LEU A 115 -30.44 -2.79 8.59
N GLY A 116 -29.59 -2.39 7.65
CA GLY A 116 -29.72 -1.14 6.92
C GLY A 116 -30.90 -1.14 5.93
N VAL A 117 -31.17 -2.25 5.25
CA VAL A 117 -32.32 -2.32 4.33
C VAL A 117 -33.64 -2.23 5.09
N PRO A 118 -33.93 -3.02 6.14
CA PRO A 118 -35.17 -2.88 6.89
C PRO A 118 -35.32 -1.55 7.61
N ALA A 119 -34.23 -1.02 8.21
CA ALA A 119 -34.27 0.29 8.85
C ALA A 119 -34.54 1.40 7.83
N GLY A 120 -33.91 1.35 6.67
CA GLY A 120 -34.11 2.29 5.57
C GLY A 120 -35.54 2.24 5.02
N THR A 121 -36.11 1.04 4.84
CA THR A 121 -37.50 0.90 4.37
C THR A 121 -38.50 1.39 5.42
N LEU A 122 -38.33 1.06 6.69
CA LEU A 122 -39.18 1.57 7.79
C LEU A 122 -39.13 3.11 7.88
N ALA A 123 -37.94 3.70 7.74
CA ALA A 123 -37.77 5.15 7.74
C ALA A 123 -38.47 5.79 6.53
N ALA A 124 -38.32 5.22 5.32
CA ALA A 124 -38.96 5.73 4.12
C ALA A 124 -40.50 5.71 4.20
N VAL A 125 -41.08 4.64 4.75
CA VAL A 125 -42.53 4.51 4.90
C VAL A 125 -43.09 5.48 5.94
N ARG A 126 -42.35 5.74 7.03
CA ARG A 126 -42.78 6.68 8.08
C ARG A 126 -42.53 8.16 7.75
N ALA A 127 -41.56 8.46 6.88
CA ALA A 127 -41.25 9.83 6.47
C ALA A 127 -42.23 10.40 5.43
N GLY A 128 -43.09 9.55 4.83
CA GLY A 128 -44.12 9.95 3.87
C GLY A 128 -45.50 10.25 4.48
N GLY A 129 -45.59 10.44 5.80
CA GLY A 129 -46.81 10.80 6.53
C GLY A 129 -46.77 12.23 7.06
#